data_AF-A0A1Y3PNU4-F1
#
_entry.id   AF-A0A1Y3PNU4-F1
#
_cell.length_a   1.000
_cell.length_b   1.000
_cell.length_c   1.000
_cell.angle_alpha   90.00
_cell.angle_beta   90.00
_cell.angle_gamma   90.00
#
_symmetry.space_group_name_H-M   'P 1'
#
loop_
_entity.id
_entity.type
_entity.pdbx_description
1 polymer ?
#
loop_
_entity_poly.entity_id
_entity_poly.type
_entity_poly.pdbx_seq_one_letter_code
_entity_poly.pdbx_strand_id
1 'polypeptide(L)'
;MNGRFILLLTALAVAMGGCSHISNPIEGNAIIDWIDFVKLDGKTYVGLYHQVIKDPDLVTDQVVGTVKFKLDGVVTNPHYRPKNGDAAYLAEGTRLYGVEGFGPDEVIAARDEGKIGGFRLYAEETFSKTIPQRYPDMPKQQVERIRLFKDRDMQPFRTLTGEEVRRFIALLDGGEDKTVFTPDRTNGDPDVYMMVFCTDGPLAYAYYLEDDGQSVYFHPWHTRVVDDEIRTFLERQDD
;
A
#
# COMPACT_ATOMS: atom_id res chain seq x y z
N MET A 1 30.31 -72.99 3.79
CA MET A 1 28.84 -72.89 3.96
C MET A 1 28.53 -71.43 4.23
N ASN A 2 28.28 -70.61 3.21
CA ASN A 2 27.05 -70.44 2.41
C ASN A 2 26.05 -69.45 3.04
N GLY A 3 25.73 -68.39 2.29
CA GLY A 3 24.49 -67.57 2.36
C GLY A 3 24.57 -66.38 3.32
N ARG A 4 24.71 -65.11 2.88
CA ARG A 4 23.77 -64.20 2.17
C ARG A 4 22.51 -63.86 2.98
N PHE A 5 22.16 -62.56 2.96
CA PHE A 5 20.94 -61.89 3.49
C PHE A 5 20.93 -61.72 5.02
N ILE A 6 20.72 -60.55 5.63
CA ILE A 6 19.68 -59.53 5.37
C ILE A 6 20.21 -58.13 5.75
N LEU A 7 20.10 -57.20 4.78
CA LEU A 7 20.10 -55.74 4.93
C LEU A 7 18.91 -55.26 5.79
N LEU A 8 19.01 -54.05 6.33
CA LEU A 8 17.95 -53.19 6.92
C LEU A 8 17.83 -53.21 8.45
N LEU A 9 18.61 -52.36 9.12
CA LEU A 9 18.18 -51.61 10.33
C LEU A 9 19.21 -50.54 10.74
N THR A 10 19.79 -49.85 9.76
CA THR A 10 20.49 -48.56 9.94
C THR A 10 19.67 -47.49 9.24
N ALA A 11 18.51 -47.20 9.81
CA ALA A 11 17.71 -46.05 9.45
C ALA A 11 17.17 -45.42 10.74
N LEU A 12 17.29 -44.10 10.80
CA LEU A 12 16.52 -43.21 11.65
C LEU A 12 17.09 -42.91 13.05
N ALA A 13 18.15 -42.10 13.09
CA ALA A 13 18.22 -40.94 13.98
C ALA A 13 19.44 -40.08 13.61
N VAL A 14 19.27 -38.77 13.66
CA VAL A 14 20.29 -37.72 13.43
C VAL A 14 20.50 -37.32 11.97
N ALA A 15 19.42 -36.85 11.35
CA ALA A 15 19.49 -35.84 10.29
C ALA A 15 18.48 -34.72 10.63
N MET A 16 18.72 -33.99 11.72
CA MET A 16 18.08 -32.70 11.98
C MET A 16 19.12 -31.75 12.56
N GLY A 17 19.64 -30.92 11.66
CA GLY A 17 20.57 -29.83 11.91
C GLY A 17 20.62 -28.96 10.66
N GLY A 18 19.44 -28.65 10.11
CA GLY A 18 19.27 -27.66 9.07
C GLY A 18 19.40 -26.28 9.70
N CYS A 19 20.56 -25.65 9.55
CA CYS A 19 20.62 -24.20 9.54
C CYS A 19 20.36 -23.78 8.11
N SER A 20 19.12 -23.40 7.82
CA SER A 20 18.79 -22.55 6.69
C SER A 20 19.46 -21.19 6.93
N HIS A 21 20.73 -21.07 6.58
CA HIS A 21 21.34 -19.77 6.36
C HIS A 21 20.67 -19.23 5.09
N ILE A 22 19.56 -18.52 5.25
CA ILE A 22 19.03 -17.64 4.22
C ILE A 22 20.07 -16.53 4.11
N SER A 23 21.10 -16.80 3.31
CA SER A 23 21.99 -15.76 2.83
C SER A 23 21.12 -14.80 2.03
N ASN A 24 20.91 -13.60 2.56
CA ASN A 24 20.42 -12.49 1.76
C ASN A 24 21.24 -12.45 0.47
N PRO A 25 20.65 -12.57 -0.73
CA PRO A 25 21.42 -12.69 -1.98
C PRO A 25 22.18 -11.43 -2.37
N ILE A 26 22.16 -10.39 -1.54
CA ILE A 26 22.66 -9.06 -1.83
C ILE A 26 23.81 -8.75 -0.87
N GLU A 27 24.95 -9.44 -1.06
CA GLU A 27 26.23 -8.91 -0.61
C GLU A 27 26.75 -7.95 -1.68
N GLY A 28 26.45 -6.67 -1.50
CA GLY A 28 26.91 -5.60 -2.38
C GLY A 28 25.98 -4.39 -2.31
N ASN A 29 26.54 -3.19 -2.46
CA ASN A 29 25.80 -1.93 -2.53
C ASN A 29 24.94 -1.91 -3.81
N ALA A 30 23.82 -2.64 -3.82
CA ALA A 30 22.83 -2.59 -4.87
C ALA A 30 22.26 -1.18 -4.97
N ILE A 31 22.43 -0.55 -6.13
CA ILE A 31 21.69 0.64 -6.56
C ILE A 31 20.35 0.15 -7.14
N ILE A 32 19.66 -0.71 -6.41
CA ILE A 32 18.26 -1.02 -6.67
C ILE A 32 17.54 -0.35 -5.51
N ASP A 33 17.02 0.84 -5.76
CA ASP A 33 16.06 1.44 -4.87
C ASP A 33 14.80 0.56 -4.98
N TRP A 34 14.51 -0.21 -3.94
CA TRP A 34 13.42 -1.19 -3.88
C TRP A 34 12.04 -0.51 -3.78
N ILE A 35 11.87 0.61 -4.48
CA ILE A 35 10.58 1.28 -4.65
C ILE A 35 9.70 0.44 -5.56
N ASP A 36 8.39 0.45 -5.31
CA ASP A 36 7.43 -0.16 -6.23
C ASP A 36 7.45 0.62 -7.55
N PHE A 37 7.80 -0.03 -8.65
CA PHE A 37 7.84 0.59 -9.96
C PHE A 37 7.48 -0.38 -11.09
N VAL A 38 7.15 0.20 -12.25
CA VAL A 38 7.00 -0.48 -13.54
C VAL A 38 7.73 0.32 -14.62
N LYS A 39 8.51 -0.36 -15.46
CA LYS A 39 9.13 0.23 -16.65
C LYS A 39 8.26 -0.06 -17.88
N LEU A 40 7.78 0.97 -18.54
CA LEU A 40 6.93 0.85 -19.73
C LEU A 40 7.29 1.95 -20.73
N ASP A 41 7.52 1.58 -22.00
CA ASP A 41 7.79 2.50 -23.10
C ASP A 41 8.86 3.57 -22.82
N GLY A 42 9.93 3.18 -22.13
CA GLY A 42 11.06 4.03 -21.79
C GLY A 42 10.86 4.89 -20.55
N LYS A 43 9.69 4.82 -19.90
CA LYS A 43 9.32 5.59 -18.71
C LYS A 43 9.36 4.72 -17.45
N THR A 44 9.57 5.37 -16.31
CA THR A 44 9.39 4.78 -14.98
C THR A 44 8.05 5.23 -14.44
N TYR A 45 7.22 4.27 -14.05
CA TYR A 45 6.02 4.52 -13.28
C TYR A 45 6.27 4.04 -11.86
N VAL A 46 6.07 4.91 -10.86
CA VAL A 46 6.29 4.63 -9.44
C VAL A 46 4.95 4.41 -8.74
N GLY A 47 4.91 3.46 -7.81
CA GLY A 47 3.70 3.11 -7.06
C GLY A 47 3.22 4.27 -6.20
N LEU A 48 1.92 4.54 -6.24
CA LEU A 48 1.27 5.52 -5.39
C LEU A 48 0.79 4.86 -4.09
N TYR A 49 1.43 5.20 -2.97
CA TYR A 49 1.15 4.56 -1.67
C TYR A 49 -0.01 5.20 -0.91
N HIS A 50 -0.25 6.50 -1.14
CA HIS A 50 -1.28 7.29 -0.45
C HIS A 50 -2.43 7.67 -1.35
N GLN A 51 -2.50 7.09 -2.55
CA GLN A 51 -3.60 7.29 -3.48
C GLN A 51 -4.25 5.96 -3.83
N VAL A 52 -5.57 6.00 -3.90
CA VAL A 52 -6.42 4.91 -4.38
C VAL A 52 -7.32 5.45 -5.47
N ILE A 53 -7.87 4.57 -6.30
CA ILE A 53 -8.85 5.01 -7.28
C ILE A 53 -10.16 5.38 -6.56
N LYS A 54 -10.73 6.54 -6.90
CA LYS A 54 -12.00 7.00 -6.30
C LYS A 54 -13.12 6.02 -6.60
N ASP A 55 -13.18 5.58 -7.86
CA ASP A 55 -14.17 4.67 -8.42
C ASP A 55 -13.47 3.69 -9.39
N PRO A 56 -13.65 2.36 -9.25
CA PRO A 56 -13.08 1.39 -10.17
C PRO A 56 -13.41 1.63 -11.65
N ASP A 57 -14.57 2.23 -11.94
CA ASP A 57 -15.02 2.49 -13.32
C ASP A 57 -14.18 3.56 -14.02
N LEU A 58 -13.37 4.33 -13.28
CA LEU A 58 -12.41 5.28 -13.83
C LEU A 58 -11.13 4.61 -14.35
N VAL A 59 -10.96 3.30 -14.14
CA VAL A 59 -9.90 2.54 -14.80
C VAL A 59 -10.44 2.00 -16.11
N THR A 60 -9.84 2.45 -17.21
CA THR A 60 -10.26 2.10 -18.56
C THR A 60 -10.00 0.62 -18.88
N ASP A 61 -10.78 0.06 -19.80
CA ASP A 61 -10.51 -1.28 -20.34
C ASP A 61 -9.30 -1.33 -21.30
N GLN A 62 -8.73 -0.17 -21.64
CA GLN A 62 -7.56 -0.08 -22.52
C GLN A 62 -6.31 -0.60 -21.81
N VAL A 63 -5.77 -1.70 -22.32
CA VAL A 63 -4.46 -2.22 -21.91
C VAL A 63 -3.38 -1.34 -22.54
N VAL A 64 -2.64 -0.62 -21.69
CA VAL A 64 -1.51 0.24 -22.09
C VAL A 64 -0.17 -0.47 -21.99
N GLY A 65 -0.12 -1.61 -21.29
CA GLY A 65 1.11 -2.38 -21.14
C GLY A 65 0.88 -3.74 -20.49
N THR A 66 1.93 -4.54 -20.44
CA THR A 66 1.93 -5.84 -19.75
C THR A 66 3.30 -6.07 -19.14
N VAL A 67 3.32 -6.50 -17.89
CA VAL A 67 4.55 -6.86 -17.18
C VAL A 67 5.14 -8.11 -17.83
N LYS A 68 6.41 -8.04 -18.17
CA LYS A 68 7.19 -9.12 -18.81
C LYS A 68 8.15 -9.80 -17.84
N PHE A 69 8.48 -9.15 -16.73
CA PHE A 69 9.43 -9.70 -15.77
C PHE A 69 9.28 -9.05 -14.39
N LYS A 70 9.18 -9.88 -13.34
CA LYS A 70 9.21 -9.41 -11.94
C LYS A 70 10.63 -9.45 -11.40
N LEU A 71 11.10 -8.36 -10.81
CA LEU A 71 12.46 -8.29 -10.25
C LEU A 71 12.55 -8.92 -8.86
N ASP A 72 11.57 -8.66 -8.00
CA ASP A 72 11.53 -9.14 -6.62
C ASP A 72 11.69 -10.66 -6.52
N GLY A 73 12.64 -11.09 -5.68
CA GLY A 73 12.99 -12.49 -5.45
C GLY A 73 13.75 -13.18 -6.59
N VAL A 74 14.03 -12.51 -7.70
CA VAL A 74 14.70 -13.09 -8.88
C VAL A 74 16.04 -12.42 -9.17
N VAL A 75 16.07 -11.09 -9.14
CA VAL A 75 17.30 -10.34 -9.44
C VAL A 75 18.15 -10.23 -8.19
N THR A 76 19.31 -10.86 -8.23
CA THR A 76 20.34 -10.79 -7.17
C THR A 76 21.50 -9.86 -7.55
N ASN A 77 21.56 -9.41 -8.80
CA ASN A 77 22.64 -8.56 -9.29
C ASN A 77 22.39 -7.08 -8.90
N PRO A 78 23.24 -6.49 -8.04
CA PRO A 78 23.14 -5.08 -7.61
C PRO A 78 23.24 -4.05 -8.75
N HIS A 79 23.74 -4.46 -9.92
CA HIS A 79 23.93 -3.61 -11.09
C HIS A 79 22.90 -3.85 -12.19
N TYR A 80 21.84 -4.62 -11.91
CA TYR A 80 20.75 -4.80 -12.86
C TYR A 80 20.10 -3.45 -13.21
N ARG A 81 19.89 -3.22 -14.51
CA ARG A 81 19.23 -2.01 -15.01
C ARG A 81 17.83 -2.39 -15.50
N PRO A 82 16.76 -1.89 -14.85
CA PRO A 82 15.41 -2.17 -15.28
C PRO A 82 15.15 -1.74 -16.72
N LYS A 83 14.45 -2.58 -17.49
CA LYS A 83 14.08 -2.38 -18.90
C LYS A 83 12.57 -2.46 -19.10
N ASN A 84 12.08 -2.06 -20.27
CA ASN A 84 10.63 -2.08 -20.56
C ASN A 84 10.01 -3.47 -20.34
N GLY A 85 8.92 -3.51 -19.58
CA GLY A 85 8.25 -4.71 -19.13
C GLY A 85 8.68 -5.18 -17.74
N ASP A 86 9.74 -4.64 -17.16
CA ASP A 86 10.13 -4.98 -15.79
C ASP A 86 9.20 -4.29 -14.78
N ALA A 87 8.86 -5.01 -13.71
CA ALA A 87 8.20 -4.47 -12.54
C ALA A 87 8.91 -4.93 -11.26
N ALA A 88 8.93 -4.07 -10.24
CA ALA A 88 9.50 -4.42 -8.95
C ALA A 88 8.76 -5.62 -8.34
N TYR A 89 7.44 -5.51 -8.20
CA TYR A 89 6.62 -6.48 -7.45
C TYR A 89 5.49 -7.14 -8.25
N LEU A 90 5.04 -6.56 -9.37
CA LEU A 90 3.95 -7.15 -10.16
C LEU A 90 4.41 -8.43 -10.85
N ALA A 91 3.53 -9.45 -10.85
CA ALA A 91 3.79 -10.71 -11.52
C ALA A 91 3.89 -10.55 -13.04
N GLU A 92 4.69 -11.39 -13.69
CA GLU A 92 4.72 -11.50 -15.15
C GLU A 92 3.31 -11.80 -15.70
N GLY A 93 2.96 -11.16 -16.82
CA GLY A 93 1.64 -11.25 -17.44
C GLY A 93 0.59 -10.28 -16.87
N THR A 94 0.91 -9.53 -15.80
CA THR A 94 0.00 -8.52 -15.25
C THR A 94 -0.28 -7.44 -16.29
N ARG A 95 -1.57 -7.22 -16.61
CA ARG A 95 -2.02 -6.16 -17.52
C ARG A 95 -2.03 -4.81 -16.79
N LEU A 96 -1.61 -3.77 -17.51
CA LEU A 96 -1.61 -2.38 -17.07
C LEU A 96 -2.65 -1.61 -17.86
N TYR A 97 -3.42 -0.77 -17.18
CA TYR A 97 -4.59 -0.08 -17.70
C TYR A 97 -4.42 1.43 -17.60
N GLY A 98 -5.02 2.18 -18.52
CA GLY A 98 -5.11 3.64 -18.41
C GLY A 98 -6.15 4.06 -17.37
N VAL A 99 -6.00 5.27 -16.83
CA VAL A 99 -6.95 5.87 -15.86
C VAL A 99 -7.58 7.11 -16.47
N GLU A 100 -8.91 7.21 -16.40
CA GLU A 100 -9.66 8.36 -16.89
C GLU A 100 -9.27 9.65 -16.16
N GLY A 101 -9.28 10.76 -16.89
CA GLY A 101 -8.87 12.08 -16.38
C GLY A 101 -7.37 12.34 -16.37
N PHE A 102 -6.55 11.34 -16.73
CA PHE A 102 -5.10 11.48 -16.90
C PHE A 102 -4.68 11.36 -18.36
N GLY A 103 -3.55 11.99 -18.69
CA GLY A 103 -2.86 11.78 -19.95
C GLY A 103 -2.40 10.32 -20.12
N PRO A 104 -2.13 9.89 -21.36
CA PRO A 104 -1.84 8.49 -21.71
C PRO A 104 -0.58 7.93 -21.02
N ASP A 105 0.23 8.80 -20.44
CA ASP A 105 1.52 8.48 -19.84
C ASP A 105 1.68 9.01 -18.42
N GLU A 106 0.59 9.45 -17.77
CA GLU A 106 0.66 10.08 -16.45
C GLU A 106 0.39 9.09 -15.34
N VAL A 107 -0.71 8.35 -15.42
CA VAL A 107 -1.13 7.37 -14.41
C VAL A 107 -1.63 6.09 -15.08
N ILE A 108 -1.16 4.96 -14.56
CA ILE A 108 -1.58 3.63 -14.95
C ILE A 108 -2.04 2.83 -13.74
N ALA A 109 -2.86 1.81 -13.97
CA ALA A 109 -3.41 0.95 -12.94
C ALA A 109 -3.10 -0.53 -13.22
N ALA A 110 -2.89 -1.30 -12.17
CA ALA A 110 -2.82 -2.76 -12.20
C ALA A 110 -3.89 -3.32 -11.26
N ARG A 111 -4.62 -4.36 -11.68
CA ARG A 111 -5.64 -5.00 -10.81
C ARG A 111 -4.96 -5.58 -9.57
N ASP A 112 -5.51 -5.25 -8.41
CA ASP A 112 -5.06 -5.70 -7.10
C ASP A 112 -6.27 -5.70 -6.16
N GLU A 113 -6.91 -6.86 -5.98
CA GLU A 113 -8.13 -7.02 -5.17
C GLU A 113 -7.89 -6.72 -3.68
N GLY A 114 -6.62 -6.71 -3.24
CA GLY A 114 -6.22 -6.30 -1.89
C GLY A 114 -6.07 -4.79 -1.71
N LYS A 115 -6.46 -3.99 -2.70
CA LYS A 115 -6.45 -2.52 -2.64
C LYS A 115 -7.87 -1.98 -2.72
N ILE A 116 -8.12 -0.88 -2.01
CA ILE A 116 -9.38 -0.14 -2.16
C ILE A 116 -9.56 0.26 -3.61
N GLY A 117 -10.74 -0.03 -4.15
CA GLY A 117 -11.06 0.18 -5.54
C GLY A 117 -10.52 -0.91 -6.47
N GLY A 118 -9.85 -1.94 -5.96
CA GLY A 118 -9.41 -3.11 -6.73
C GLY A 118 -8.21 -2.86 -7.65
N PHE A 119 -7.51 -1.74 -7.48
CA PHE A 119 -6.36 -1.39 -8.28
C PHE A 119 -5.22 -0.83 -7.43
N ARG A 120 -4.01 -1.22 -7.80
CA ARG A 120 -2.78 -0.51 -7.46
C ARG A 120 -2.50 0.53 -8.54
N LEU A 121 -2.19 1.74 -8.12
CA LEU A 121 -1.93 2.87 -9.01
C LEU A 121 -0.43 3.15 -9.12
N TYR A 122 -0.01 3.56 -10.30
CA TYR A 122 1.34 4.00 -10.59
C TYR A 122 1.29 5.31 -11.37
N ALA A 123 2.14 6.26 -11.03
CA ALA A 123 2.29 7.50 -11.77
C ALA A 123 3.68 7.57 -12.42
N GLU A 124 3.79 8.20 -13.59
CA GLU A 124 5.10 8.49 -14.18
C GLU A 124 5.95 9.28 -13.18
N GLU A 125 7.24 8.97 -13.08
CA GLU A 125 8.12 9.44 -12.02
C GLU A 125 8.16 10.96 -11.86
N THR A 126 8.15 11.72 -12.96
CA THR A 126 8.07 13.19 -12.90
C THR A 126 6.69 13.66 -12.51
N PHE A 127 5.64 13.09 -13.11
CA PHE A 127 4.25 13.41 -12.80
C PHE A 127 3.89 13.13 -11.33
N SER A 128 4.39 12.04 -10.76
CA SER A 128 4.16 11.63 -9.36
C SER A 128 4.51 12.71 -8.35
N LYS A 129 5.50 13.56 -8.67
CA LYS A 129 5.94 14.67 -7.82
C LYS A 129 4.93 15.83 -7.76
N THR A 130 3.98 15.85 -8.70
CA THR A 130 2.87 16.80 -8.71
C THR A 130 1.69 16.35 -7.84
N ILE A 131 1.65 15.07 -7.46
CA ILE A 131 0.59 14.49 -6.64
C ILE A 131 0.96 14.62 -5.16
N PRO A 132 0.16 15.35 -4.35
CA PRO A 132 0.41 15.46 -2.92
C PRO A 132 0.47 14.09 -2.23
N GLN A 133 1.57 13.80 -1.55
CA GLN A 133 1.72 12.54 -0.82
C GLN A 133 1.23 12.67 0.63
N ARG A 134 1.41 13.85 1.23
CA ARG A 134 1.21 14.08 2.66
C ARG A 134 -0.19 14.61 2.95
N TYR A 135 -0.78 14.18 4.07
CA TYR A 135 -2.07 14.68 4.53
C TYR A 135 -2.13 16.22 4.62
N PRO A 136 -1.12 16.95 5.14
CA PRO A 136 -1.14 18.42 5.14
C PRO A 136 -1.25 19.03 3.74
N ASP A 137 -0.67 18.37 2.74
CA ASP A 137 -0.48 18.90 1.38
C ASP A 137 -1.66 18.54 0.44
N MET A 138 -2.56 17.64 0.84
CA MET A 138 -3.72 17.25 0.02
C MET A 138 -4.72 18.41 -0.16
N PRO A 139 -5.47 18.48 -1.27
CA PRO A 139 -6.42 19.56 -1.55
C PRO A 139 -7.72 19.41 -0.72
N LYS A 140 -7.65 19.69 0.58
CA LYS A 140 -8.77 19.51 1.54
C LYS A 140 -10.09 20.16 1.10
N GLN A 141 -10.01 21.31 0.42
CA GLN A 141 -11.19 22.04 -0.04
C GLN A 141 -11.93 21.35 -1.20
N GLN A 142 -11.28 20.42 -1.89
CA GLN A 142 -11.86 19.62 -2.98
C GLN A 142 -12.44 18.29 -2.49
N VAL A 143 -12.38 17.99 -1.19
CA VAL A 143 -12.91 16.73 -0.64
C VAL A 143 -14.44 16.77 -0.60
N GLU A 144 -15.07 15.89 -1.39
CA GLU A 144 -16.52 15.78 -1.51
C GLU A 144 -17.13 14.81 -0.48
N ARG A 145 -16.40 13.73 -0.19
CA ARG A 145 -16.77 12.68 0.77
C ARG A 145 -15.54 12.01 1.36
N ILE A 146 -15.70 11.45 2.55
CA ILE A 146 -14.67 10.62 3.20
C ILE A 146 -15.24 9.23 3.42
N ARG A 147 -14.56 8.21 2.93
CA ARG A 147 -14.93 6.81 3.19
C ARG A 147 -14.00 6.26 4.27
N LEU A 148 -14.58 5.66 5.30
CA LEU A 148 -13.85 5.07 6.43
C LEU A 148 -13.92 3.55 6.33
N PHE A 149 -12.75 2.92 6.43
CA PHE A 149 -12.56 1.47 6.37
C PHE A 149 -11.92 1.01 7.67
N LYS A 150 -12.26 -0.21 8.12
CA LYS A 150 -11.63 -0.82 9.29
C LYS A 150 -10.59 -1.83 8.83
N ASP A 151 -9.38 -1.72 9.36
CA ASP A 151 -8.22 -2.58 9.06
C ASP A 151 -8.04 -2.85 7.55
N ARG A 152 -8.17 -4.11 7.12
CA ARG A 152 -8.00 -4.54 5.72
C ARG A 152 -9.31 -4.71 4.98
N ASP A 153 -10.41 -4.17 5.51
CA ASP A 153 -11.69 -4.23 4.81
C ASP A 153 -11.64 -3.39 3.53
N MET A 154 -12.13 -3.97 2.44
CA MET A 154 -12.22 -3.31 1.13
C MET A 154 -13.54 -2.55 0.94
N GLN A 155 -14.46 -2.65 1.90
CA GLN A 155 -15.73 -1.95 1.91
C GLN A 155 -15.77 -0.95 3.07
N PRO A 156 -16.23 0.28 2.83
CA PRO A 156 -16.28 1.27 3.90
C PRO A 156 -17.39 0.91 4.88
N PHE A 157 -17.11 0.99 6.18
CA PHE A 157 -18.14 0.86 7.21
C PHE A 157 -18.93 2.17 7.39
N ARG A 158 -18.36 3.30 6.96
CA ARG A 158 -19.02 4.62 7.02
C ARG A 158 -18.57 5.51 5.86
N THR A 159 -19.49 6.34 5.37
CA THR A 159 -19.20 7.40 4.40
C THR A 159 -19.69 8.73 4.95
N LEU A 160 -18.78 9.68 5.12
CA LEU A 160 -19.05 11.04 5.60
C LEU A 160 -19.33 11.95 4.40
N THR A 161 -20.32 12.83 4.55
CA THR A 161 -20.68 13.82 3.52
C THR A 161 -20.99 15.19 4.13
N GLY A 162 -20.96 16.26 3.33
CA GLY A 162 -21.42 17.59 3.73
C GLY A 162 -20.70 18.16 4.98
N GLU A 163 -21.46 18.39 6.05
CA GLU A 163 -20.91 18.93 7.31
C GLU A 163 -20.00 17.95 8.05
N GLU A 164 -20.27 16.65 7.96
CA GLU A 164 -19.42 15.64 8.60
C GLU A 164 -18.00 15.67 8.06
N VAL A 165 -17.83 15.86 6.74
CA VAL A 165 -16.51 16.02 6.10
C VAL A 165 -15.76 17.20 6.71
N ARG A 166 -16.43 18.36 6.83
CA ARG A 166 -15.82 19.58 7.38
C ARG A 166 -15.42 19.40 8.84
N ARG A 167 -16.29 18.80 9.66
CA ARG A 167 -16.01 18.52 11.08
C ARG A 167 -14.87 17.51 11.25
N PHE A 168 -14.88 16.44 10.48
CA PHE A 168 -13.84 15.40 10.53
C PHE A 168 -12.46 15.97 10.17
N ILE A 169 -12.36 16.73 9.07
CA ILE A 169 -11.11 17.41 8.69
C ILE A 169 -10.68 18.39 9.78
N ALA A 170 -11.60 19.16 10.37
CA ALA A 170 -11.28 20.10 11.44
C ALA A 170 -10.71 19.41 12.69
N LEU A 171 -11.21 18.23 13.06
CA LEU A 171 -10.67 17.44 14.18
C LEU A 171 -9.26 16.92 13.87
N LEU A 172 -9.04 16.42 12.65
CA LEU A 172 -7.71 16.00 12.20
C LEU A 172 -6.72 17.17 12.18
N ASP A 173 -7.13 18.31 11.63
CA ASP A 173 -6.32 19.53 11.55
C ASP A 173 -6.15 20.20 12.92
N GLY A 174 -7.02 19.93 13.89
CA GLY A 174 -6.93 20.42 15.27
C GLY A 174 -5.97 19.63 16.16
N GLY A 175 -5.47 18.47 15.70
CA GLY A 175 -4.56 17.64 16.48
C GLY A 175 -3.22 18.28 16.85
N GLU A 176 -2.44 17.57 17.66
CA GLU A 176 -1.11 18.00 18.08
C GLU A 176 -0.04 17.03 17.56
N ASP A 177 1.01 17.58 16.95
CA ASP A 177 2.16 16.80 16.54
C ASP A 177 3.01 16.44 17.75
N LYS A 178 3.26 15.15 17.95
CA LYS A 178 4.13 14.61 19.01
C LYS A 178 5.43 14.11 18.38
N THR A 179 6.56 14.61 18.89
CA THR A 179 7.90 14.17 18.47
C THR A 179 8.31 12.86 19.11
N VAL A 180 7.75 12.56 20.29
CA VAL A 180 7.88 11.28 21.00
C VAL A 180 6.46 10.83 21.35
N PHE A 181 6.05 9.72 20.76
CA PHE A 181 4.78 9.08 21.03
C PHE A 181 4.98 7.57 21.11
N THR A 182 4.30 6.92 22.04
CA THR A 182 4.30 5.47 22.18
C THR A 182 2.86 5.06 22.36
N PRO A 183 2.27 4.32 21.40
CA PRO A 183 0.91 3.84 21.52
C PRO A 183 0.72 2.99 22.78
N ASP A 184 -0.41 3.13 23.46
CA ASP A 184 -0.77 2.22 24.54
C ASP A 184 -1.10 0.83 23.97
N ARG A 185 -0.47 -0.20 24.50
CA ARG A 185 -0.72 -1.60 24.09
C ARG A 185 -1.19 -2.48 25.23
N THR A 186 -1.63 -1.88 26.33
CA THR A 186 -2.08 -2.60 27.52
C THR A 186 -3.26 -3.53 27.19
N ASN A 187 -4.12 -3.12 26.26
CA ASN A 187 -5.32 -3.86 25.86
C ASN A 187 -5.21 -4.56 24.49
N GLY A 188 -4.01 -4.64 23.92
CA GLY A 188 -3.77 -5.22 22.60
C GLY A 188 -3.13 -4.24 21.62
N ASP A 189 -3.09 -4.62 20.34
CA ASP A 189 -2.66 -3.70 19.28
C ASP A 189 -3.76 -2.67 18.97
N PRO A 190 -3.40 -1.45 18.51
CA PRO A 190 -4.36 -0.42 18.14
C PRO A 190 -5.35 -0.89 17.07
N ASP A 191 -6.59 -0.42 17.17
CA ASP A 191 -7.56 -0.52 16.09
C ASP A 191 -7.08 0.35 14.92
N VAL A 192 -6.98 -0.23 13.72
CA VAL A 192 -6.54 0.47 12.51
C VAL A 192 -7.74 0.84 11.66
N TYR A 193 -7.75 2.07 11.18
CA TYR A 193 -8.72 2.60 10.24
C TYR A 193 -7.98 3.19 9.03
N MET A 194 -8.64 3.21 7.89
CA MET A 194 -8.17 3.91 6.72
C MET A 194 -9.19 4.97 6.29
N MET A 195 -8.71 6.19 6.18
CA MET A 195 -9.47 7.37 5.80
C MET A 195 -9.22 7.66 4.32
N VAL A 196 -10.26 7.55 3.49
CA VAL A 196 -10.17 7.81 2.05
C VAL A 196 -10.92 9.08 1.68
N PHE A 197 -10.15 10.14 1.42
CA PHE A 197 -10.63 11.46 1.04
C PHE A 197 -10.85 11.49 -0.48
N CYS A 198 -12.11 11.42 -0.90
CA CYS A 198 -12.48 11.45 -2.31
C CYS A 198 -12.61 12.91 -2.78
N THR A 199 -11.80 13.29 -3.76
CA THR A 199 -11.85 14.62 -4.38
C THR A 199 -12.61 14.59 -5.71
N ASP A 200 -12.74 15.74 -6.37
CA ASP A 200 -13.35 15.88 -7.69
C ASP A 200 -12.67 15.04 -8.78
N GLY A 201 -11.34 14.89 -8.69
CA GLY A 201 -10.53 14.06 -9.58
C GLY A 201 -10.70 12.53 -9.45
N PRO A 202 -10.00 11.76 -10.30
CA PRO A 202 -10.09 10.30 -10.30
C PRO A 202 -9.37 9.63 -9.13
N LEU A 203 -8.42 10.31 -8.51
CA LEU A 203 -7.70 9.83 -7.33
C LEU A 203 -8.43 10.22 -6.05
N ALA A 204 -8.34 9.35 -5.06
CA ALA A 204 -8.65 9.66 -3.67
C ALA A 204 -7.40 9.48 -2.81
N TYR A 205 -7.30 10.23 -1.71
CA TYR A 205 -6.15 10.18 -0.80
C TYR A 205 -6.45 9.24 0.36
N ALA A 206 -5.54 8.32 0.67
CA ALA A 206 -5.72 7.29 1.68
C ALA A 206 -4.64 7.40 2.77
N TYR A 207 -5.08 7.57 4.02
CA TYR A 207 -4.22 7.66 5.19
C TYR A 207 -4.73 6.76 6.30
N TYR A 208 -3.81 6.17 7.07
CA TYR A 208 -4.16 5.39 8.24
C TYR A 208 -4.49 6.30 9.42
N LEU A 209 -5.40 5.85 10.27
CA LEU A 209 -5.73 6.39 11.57
C LEU A 209 -5.76 5.22 12.54
N GLU A 210 -5.17 5.38 13.71
CA GLU A 210 -5.08 4.34 14.73
C GLU A 210 -5.74 4.82 16.01
N ASP A 211 -6.40 3.90 16.71
CA ASP A 211 -6.96 4.12 18.04
C ASP A 211 -6.42 3.05 18.99
N ASP A 212 -5.58 3.47 19.94
CA ASP A 212 -5.00 2.58 20.95
C ASP A 212 -5.88 2.44 22.21
N GLY A 213 -7.08 3.03 22.18
CA GLY A 213 -8.02 3.07 23.29
C GLY A 213 -7.78 4.22 24.27
N GLN A 214 -6.60 4.85 24.25
CA GLN A 214 -6.28 6.05 25.02
C GLN A 214 -6.19 7.30 24.14
N SER A 215 -5.70 7.15 22.91
CA SER A 215 -5.42 8.22 21.96
C SER A 215 -5.76 7.77 20.55
N VAL A 216 -6.30 8.69 19.75
CA VAL A 216 -6.44 8.50 18.31
C VAL A 216 -5.33 9.27 17.62
N TYR A 217 -4.62 8.65 16.68
CA TYR A 217 -3.46 9.26 16.05
C TYR A 217 -3.21 8.76 14.63
N PHE A 218 -2.43 9.51 13.85
CA PHE A 218 -1.97 9.08 12.54
C PHE A 218 -0.52 9.49 12.26
N HIS A 219 0.13 8.75 11.36
CA HIS A 219 1.54 8.86 10.95
C HIS A 219 1.64 8.50 9.43
N PRO A 220 2.80 8.56 8.72
CA PRO A 220 4.20 8.43 9.18
C PRO A 220 5.01 9.72 9.32
N TRP A 221 4.61 10.85 8.71
CA TRP A 221 5.51 12.02 8.67
C TRP A 221 5.72 12.66 10.04
N HIS A 222 4.63 12.83 10.78
CA HIS A 222 4.61 13.22 12.18
C HIS A 222 3.54 12.37 12.85
N THR A 223 3.74 11.99 14.11
CA THR A 223 2.65 11.38 14.87
C THR A 223 1.76 12.50 15.35
N ARG A 224 0.57 12.61 14.75
CA ARG A 224 -0.42 13.60 15.13
C ARG A 224 -1.49 12.93 15.98
N VAL A 225 -1.61 13.35 17.23
CA VAL A 225 -2.66 12.90 18.15
C VAL A 225 -3.84 13.85 18.02
N VAL A 226 -5.04 13.33 17.79
CA VAL A 226 -6.25 14.11 17.55
C VAL A 226 -7.20 14.01 18.73
N ASP A 227 -8.18 14.92 18.78
CA ASP A 227 -9.19 14.95 19.83
C ASP A 227 -10.05 13.68 19.83
N ASP A 228 -10.40 13.20 21.02
CA ASP A 228 -11.21 11.99 21.24
C ASP A 228 -12.60 12.06 20.57
N GLU A 229 -13.10 13.28 20.31
CA GLU A 229 -14.36 13.51 19.58
C GLU A 229 -14.36 12.81 18.21
N ILE A 230 -13.20 12.54 17.61
CA ILE A 230 -13.12 11.82 16.34
C ILE A 230 -13.69 10.41 16.41
N ARG A 231 -13.70 9.77 17.60
CA ARG A 231 -14.25 8.42 17.80
C ARG A 231 -15.74 8.34 17.45
N THR A 232 -16.47 9.46 17.57
CA THR A 232 -17.88 9.55 17.15
C THR A 232 -18.09 9.25 15.66
N PHE A 233 -17.03 9.32 14.85
CA PHE A 233 -17.03 8.94 13.44
C PHE A 233 -16.58 7.48 13.20
N LEU A 234 -15.84 6.89 14.13
CA LEU A 234 -15.25 5.56 14.00
C LEU A 234 -16.14 4.44 14.53
N GLU A 235 -17.08 4.77 15.41
CA GLU A 235 -18.11 3.85 15.86
C GLU A 235 -19.10 3.56 14.71
N ARG A 236 -19.39 2.27 14.52
CA ARG A 236 -20.42 1.81 13.58
C ARG A 236 -21.78 2.19 14.17
N GLN A 237 -22.56 2.99 13.45
CA GLN A 237 -23.97 3.14 13.79
C GLN A 237 -24.69 1.86 13.37
N ASP A 238 -25.16 1.10 14.36
CA ASP A 238 -26.11 0.03 14.11
C ASP A 238 -27.47 0.69 13.90
N ASP A 239 -27.97 0.62 12.66
CA ASP A 239 -29.36 0.96 12.29
C ASP A 239 -30.35 -0.12 12.78
#